data_AF-A0A520JHX3-F1
#
_entry.id   AF-A0A520JHX3-F1
#
_cell.length_a   1.000
_cell.length_b   1.000
_cell.length_c   1.000
_cell.angle_alpha   90.00
_cell.angle_beta   90.00
_cell.angle_gamma   90.00
#
_symmetry.space_group_name_H-M   'P 1'
#
loop_
_entity.id
_entity.type
_entity.pdbx_description
1 polymer ?
#
loop_
_entity_poly.entity_id
_entity_poly.type
_entity_poly.pdbx_seq_one_letter_code
_entity_poly.pdbx_strand_id
1 'polypeptide(L)'
;MARPDGGYEIIQRSGQILVSKAGILGPYKVMGDTIYRDLPGLPQLGLDTYEDPVIWHSGGWYHVIVNHWRDRRAFHLISRDGITGWKVQGLAYEPGADFIRYTNGVKNHWNKLERAGVIIENGHVVAISFSVIDVPKDDQKGNDGHGSKVIVVPFDGAAMDRDLKDVN
;
A
#
# COMPACT_ATOMS: atom_id res chain seq x y z
N MET A 1 5.70 -1.21 10.96
CA MET A 1 6.92 -0.44 10.68
C MET A 1 7.48 0.19 11.95
N ALA A 2 8.78 0.53 11.96
CA ALA A 2 9.38 1.33 13.02
C ALA A 2 9.06 2.81 12.80
N ARG A 3 8.60 3.50 13.84
CA ARG A 3 8.21 4.92 13.79
C ARG A 3 9.42 5.83 13.96
N PRO A 4 9.44 7.02 13.32
CA PRO A 4 10.47 8.04 13.56
C PRO A 4 10.59 8.48 15.02
N ASP A 5 9.49 8.37 15.77
CA ASP A 5 9.41 8.72 17.19
C ASP A 5 9.85 7.58 18.14
N GLY A 6 10.55 6.57 17.61
CA GLY A 6 11.09 5.42 18.34
C GLY A 6 10.07 4.32 18.69
N GLY A 7 8.80 4.48 18.30
CA GLY A 7 7.77 3.46 18.49
C GLY A 7 7.70 2.41 17.39
N TYR A 8 6.73 1.51 17.49
CA TYR A 8 6.37 0.54 16.46
C TYR A 8 4.90 0.69 16.11
N GLU A 9 4.57 0.50 14.84
CA GLU A 9 3.22 0.68 14.31
C GLU A 9 2.80 -0.47 13.41
N ILE A 10 1.54 -0.85 13.54
CA ILE A 10 0.88 -1.88 12.73
C ILE A 10 -0.44 -1.30 12.22
N ILE A 11 -0.74 -1.58 10.95
CA ILE A 11 -2.10 -1.44 10.40
C ILE A 11 -2.68 -2.84 10.20
N GLN A 12 -3.92 -3.04 10.62
CA GLN A 12 -4.66 -4.29 10.40
C GLN A 12 -5.49 -4.20 9.11
N ARG A 13 -5.99 -5.34 8.60
CA ARG A 13 -6.94 -5.36 7.47
C ARG A 13 -8.14 -4.45 7.72
N SER A 14 -8.62 -4.36 8.96
CA SER A 14 -9.72 -3.46 9.35
C SER A 14 -9.42 -1.98 9.17
N GLY A 15 -8.16 -1.59 8.91
CA GLY A 15 -7.71 -0.20 8.87
C GLY A 15 -7.44 0.40 10.25
N GLN A 16 -7.47 -0.39 11.32
CA GLN A 16 -7.11 0.10 12.65
C GLN A 16 -5.59 0.25 12.78
N ILE A 17 -5.17 1.37 13.34
CA ILE A 17 -3.78 1.66 13.70
C ILE A 17 -3.50 1.18 15.13
N LEU A 18 -2.42 0.42 15.27
CA LEU A 18 -1.94 -0.10 16.53
C LEU A 18 -0.51 0.39 16.77
N VAL A 19 -0.25 0.99 17.93
CA VAL A 19 1.07 1.55 18.29
C VAL A 19 1.61 0.93 19.56
N SER A 20 2.91 0.65 19.59
CA SER A 20 3.65 0.30 20.80
C SER A 20 4.84 1.23 21.03
N LYS A 21 5.05 1.62 22.28
CA LYS A 21 6.28 2.26 22.78
C LYS A 21 7.14 1.32 23.62
N ALA A 22 6.64 0.12 23.92
CA ALA A 22 7.33 -0.87 24.77
C ALA A 22 8.33 -1.74 23.97
N GLY A 23 8.26 -1.72 22.64
CA GLY A 23 9.13 -2.47 21.74
C GLY A 23 8.34 -3.21 20.67
N ILE A 24 9.05 -3.90 19.77
CA ILE A 24 8.45 -4.59 18.61
C ILE A 24 7.48 -5.72 19.02
N LEU A 25 7.70 -6.34 20.18
CA LEU A 25 6.87 -7.40 20.72
C LEU A 25 5.61 -6.88 21.43
N GLY A 26 5.47 -5.56 21.58
CA GLY A 26 4.32 -4.95 22.22
C GLY A 26 4.45 -4.84 23.75
N PRO A 27 3.32 -4.63 24.46
CA PRO A 27 1.95 -4.64 23.94
C PRO A 27 1.66 -3.48 22.98
N TYR A 28 0.69 -3.68 22.09
CA TYR A 28 0.20 -2.66 21.16
C TYR A 28 -1.15 -2.11 21.62
N LYS A 29 -1.31 -0.79 21.56
CA LYS A 29 -2.57 -0.09 21.83
C LYS A 29 -3.28 0.22 20.52
N VAL A 30 -4.58 -0.08 20.46
CA VAL A 30 -5.45 0.38 19.36
C VAL A 30 -5.65 1.90 19.51
N MET A 31 -5.31 2.65 18.47
CA MET A 31 -5.26 4.11 18.53
C MET A 31 -6.58 4.78 18.14
N GLY A 32 -7.49 4.04 17.51
CA GLY A 32 -8.81 4.52 17.11
C GLY A 32 -9.57 3.50 16.28
N ASP A 33 -10.64 3.98 15.64
CA ASP A 33 -11.41 3.22 14.67
C ASP A 33 -10.64 3.05 13.35
N THR A 34 -11.28 2.40 12.36
CA THR A 34 -10.73 2.24 11.01
C THR A 34 -10.41 3.58 10.36
N ILE A 35 -9.25 3.67 9.68
CA ILE A 35 -8.87 4.86 8.89
C ILE A 35 -9.62 4.96 7.54
N TYR A 36 -10.47 3.99 7.19
CA TYR A 36 -11.15 3.95 5.89
C TYR A 36 -12.52 4.65 5.90
N ARG A 37 -13.14 4.74 7.08
CA ARG A 37 -14.51 5.27 7.22
C ARG A 37 -14.50 6.79 7.15
N ASP A 38 -15.53 7.34 6.50
CA ASP A 38 -15.77 8.78 6.37
C ASP A 38 -14.58 9.53 5.76
N LEU A 39 -13.78 8.83 4.95
CA LEU A 39 -12.58 9.38 4.32
C LEU A 39 -12.90 9.84 2.88
N PRO A 40 -12.96 11.16 2.62
CA PRO A 40 -13.32 11.66 1.29
C PRO A 40 -12.35 11.18 0.22
N GLY A 41 -12.89 10.74 -0.93
CA GLY A 41 -12.12 10.19 -2.04
C GLY A 41 -11.85 8.68 -1.95
N LEU A 42 -12.15 8.04 -0.82
CA LEU A 42 -12.05 6.60 -0.66
C LEU A 42 -13.45 5.97 -0.81
N PRO A 43 -13.64 4.91 -1.63
CA PRO A 43 -14.93 4.22 -1.71
C PRO A 43 -15.44 3.78 -0.34
N GLN A 44 -16.65 4.24 0.02
CA GLN A 44 -17.25 3.99 1.33
C GLN A 44 -18.18 2.78 1.37
N LEU A 45 -18.55 2.23 0.21
CA LEU A 45 -19.31 0.98 0.12
C LEU A 45 -18.33 -0.20 0.15
N GLY A 46 -18.64 -1.22 0.95
CA GLY A 46 -17.82 -2.43 1.03
C GLY A 46 -16.48 -2.22 1.74
N LEU A 47 -16.46 -1.53 2.89
CA LEU A 47 -15.24 -1.33 3.69
C LEU A 47 -14.55 -2.64 4.09
N ASP A 48 -15.29 -3.74 4.17
CA ASP A 48 -14.78 -5.09 4.41
C ASP A 48 -13.97 -5.64 3.24
N THR A 49 -14.06 -5.00 2.07
CA THR A 49 -13.32 -5.37 0.87
C THR A 49 -11.94 -4.71 0.74
N TYR A 50 -11.60 -3.82 1.68
CA TYR A 50 -10.22 -3.40 1.85
C TYR A 50 -9.36 -4.55 2.40
N GLU A 51 -8.20 -4.78 1.80
CA GLU A 51 -7.29 -5.85 2.17
C GLU A 51 -5.81 -5.51 1.96
N ASP A 52 -4.99 -6.30 2.66
CA ASP A 52 -3.53 -6.28 2.56
C ASP A 52 -2.90 -4.88 2.60
N PRO A 53 -3.19 -4.05 3.64
CA PRO A 53 -2.59 -2.74 3.76
C PRO A 53 -1.10 -2.83 4.09
N VAL A 54 -0.32 -1.93 3.50
CA VAL A 54 1.09 -1.70 3.86
C VAL A 54 1.25 -0.28 4.36
N ILE A 55 2.02 -0.11 5.43
CA ILE A 55 2.32 1.18 6.05
C ILE A 55 3.81 1.45 6.12
N TRP A 56 4.23 2.67 5.77
CA TRP A 56 5.62 3.12 5.89
C TRP A 56 5.68 4.63 6.17
N HIS A 57 6.90 5.12 6.44
CA HIS A 57 7.17 6.56 6.61
C HIS A 57 8.34 7.00 5.71
N SER A 58 8.13 8.02 4.89
CA SER A 58 9.15 8.73 4.10
C SER A 58 8.70 10.18 3.88
N GLY A 59 9.60 11.09 3.50
CA GLY A 59 9.22 12.47 3.15
C GLY A 59 8.47 13.28 4.22
N GLY A 60 8.50 12.88 5.50
CA GLY A 60 7.71 13.52 6.57
C GLY A 60 6.21 13.16 6.56
N TRP A 61 5.87 12.02 5.96
CA TRP A 61 4.53 11.48 5.87
C TRP A 61 4.53 10.00 6.28
N TYR A 62 3.45 9.59 6.92
CA TYR A 62 3.03 8.20 6.99
C TYR A 62 2.18 7.91 5.77
N HIS A 63 2.44 6.79 5.13
CA HIS A 63 1.75 6.36 3.93
C HIS A 63 1.09 5.02 4.17
N VAL A 64 -0.10 4.83 3.64
CA VAL A 64 -0.76 3.54 3.53
C VAL A 64 -1.10 3.29 2.07
N ILE A 65 -0.75 2.12 1.56
CA ILE A 65 -1.38 1.57 0.36
C ILE A 65 -2.33 0.46 0.81
N VAL A 66 -3.56 0.47 0.33
CA VAL A 66 -4.57 -0.55 0.63
C VAL A 66 -5.28 -1.00 -0.64
N ASN A 67 -5.45 -2.31 -0.82
CA ASN A 67 -6.17 -2.89 -1.96
C ASN A 67 -7.66 -2.92 -1.68
N HIS A 68 -8.48 -2.72 -2.70
CA HIS A 68 -9.92 -2.97 -2.69
C HIS A 68 -10.21 -4.14 -3.65
N TRP A 69 -10.33 -5.35 -3.11
CA TRP A 69 -10.25 -6.58 -3.91
C TRP A 69 -11.39 -6.75 -4.92
N ARG A 70 -12.55 -6.14 -4.62
CA ARG A 70 -13.73 -6.16 -5.49
C ARG A 70 -13.52 -5.30 -6.74
N ASP A 71 -12.94 -4.13 -6.55
CA ASP A 71 -12.77 -3.14 -7.64
C ASP A 71 -11.42 -3.29 -8.35
N ARG A 72 -10.53 -4.13 -7.80
CA ARG A 72 -9.16 -4.36 -8.29
C ARG A 72 -8.38 -3.05 -8.43
N ARG A 73 -8.44 -2.24 -7.40
CA ARG A 73 -7.76 -0.95 -7.29
C ARG A 73 -7.08 -0.86 -5.94
N ALA A 74 -5.98 -0.12 -5.87
CA ALA A 74 -5.37 0.23 -4.62
C ALA A 74 -5.32 1.75 -4.44
N PHE A 75 -5.49 2.20 -3.20
CA PHE A 75 -5.51 3.61 -2.85
C PHE A 75 -4.31 3.95 -1.99
N HIS A 76 -3.74 5.13 -2.22
CA HIS A 76 -2.67 5.70 -1.41
C HIS A 76 -3.26 6.70 -0.43
N LEU A 77 -3.06 6.47 0.86
CA LEU A 77 -3.46 7.34 1.95
C LEU A 77 -2.23 7.93 2.62
N ILE A 78 -2.35 9.15 3.13
CA ILE A 78 -1.27 9.85 3.85
C ILE A 78 -1.75 10.45 5.16
N SER A 79 -0.87 10.51 6.16
CA SER A 79 -1.07 11.18 7.45
C SER A 79 0.25 11.77 7.95
N ARG A 80 0.21 12.88 8.70
CA ARG A 80 1.41 13.49 9.31
C ARG A 80 1.89 12.75 10.56
N ASP A 81 0.99 12.11 11.31
CA ASP A 81 1.32 11.45 12.59
C ASP A 81 1.17 9.91 12.54
N GLY A 82 0.57 9.39 11.47
CA GLY A 82 0.28 7.97 11.28
C GLY A 82 -0.92 7.48 12.09
N ILE A 83 -1.64 8.36 12.77
CA ILE A 83 -2.72 7.99 13.70
C ILE A 83 -4.02 8.69 13.30
N THR A 84 -3.96 9.99 13.03
CA THR A 84 -5.11 10.84 12.75
C THR A 84 -4.92 11.61 11.43
N GLY A 85 -5.97 12.33 11.02
CA GLY A 85 -5.87 13.25 9.88
C GLY A 85 -5.49 12.58 8.56
N TRP A 86 -5.86 11.31 8.39
CA TRP A 86 -5.64 10.58 7.15
C TRP A 86 -6.36 11.26 5.99
N LYS A 87 -5.73 11.22 4.80
CA LYS A 87 -6.24 11.78 3.55
C LYS A 87 -5.97 10.80 2.42
N VAL A 88 -6.85 10.79 1.41
CA VAL A 88 -6.60 10.06 0.16
C VAL A 88 -5.70 10.90 -0.72
N GLN A 89 -4.53 10.37 -1.05
CA GLN A 89 -3.63 10.96 -2.04
C GLN A 89 -4.02 10.59 -3.48
N GLY A 90 -4.71 9.45 -3.65
CA GLY A 90 -5.32 9.06 -4.91
C GLY A 90 -5.29 7.55 -5.16
N LEU A 91 -5.52 7.18 -6.41
CA LEU A 91 -5.31 5.81 -6.88
C LEU A 91 -3.80 5.52 -6.90
N ALA A 92 -3.38 4.50 -6.15
CA ALA A 92 -1.98 4.04 -6.15
C ALA A 92 -1.68 3.24 -7.41
N TYR A 93 -2.54 2.26 -7.73
CA TYR A 93 -2.44 1.45 -8.93
C TYR A 93 -3.74 0.70 -9.23
N GLU A 94 -3.85 0.24 -10.47
CA GLU A 94 -4.79 -0.80 -10.90
C GLU A 94 -4.05 -1.81 -11.81
N PRO A 95 -4.39 -3.12 -11.77
CA PRO A 95 -3.65 -4.17 -12.49
C PRO A 95 -3.58 -4.01 -14.01
N GLY A 96 -4.55 -3.31 -14.61
CA GLY A 96 -4.64 -3.08 -16.06
C GLY A 96 -3.92 -1.82 -16.56
N ALA A 97 -3.32 -1.02 -15.67
CA ALA A 97 -2.67 0.22 -16.07
C ALA A 97 -1.26 -0.01 -16.68
N ASP A 98 -0.85 0.90 -17.57
CA ASP A 98 0.37 0.81 -18.39
C ASP A 98 1.69 1.18 -17.66
N PHE A 99 1.71 1.07 -16.33
CA PHE A 99 2.87 1.48 -15.52
C PHE A 99 3.86 0.34 -15.25
N ILE A 100 3.41 -0.92 -15.29
CA ILE A 100 4.31 -2.08 -15.24
C ILE A 100 4.85 -2.34 -16.64
N ARG A 101 5.97 -1.70 -16.97
CA ARG A 101 6.57 -1.78 -18.30
C ARG A 101 8.08 -1.95 -18.25
N TYR A 102 8.62 -2.64 -19.23
CA TYR A 102 10.05 -2.72 -19.48
C TYR A 102 10.55 -1.47 -20.19
N THR A 103 11.87 -1.23 -20.14
CA THR A 103 12.53 -0.08 -20.79
C THR A 103 12.40 -0.08 -22.31
N ASN A 104 12.15 -1.25 -22.92
CA ASN A 104 11.87 -1.40 -24.34
C ASN A 104 10.40 -1.16 -24.73
N GLY A 105 9.55 -0.76 -23.78
CA GLY A 105 8.14 -0.41 -24.02
C GLY A 105 7.15 -1.57 -23.88
N VAL A 106 7.61 -2.81 -23.64
CA VAL A 106 6.70 -3.94 -23.38
C VAL A 106 5.94 -3.70 -22.07
N LYS A 107 4.61 -3.71 -22.15
CA LYS A 107 3.69 -3.53 -21.02
C LYS A 107 3.25 -4.89 -20.50
N ASN A 108 3.14 -5.02 -19.18
CA ASN A 108 2.58 -6.21 -18.54
C ASN A 108 1.30 -5.81 -17.82
N HIS A 109 0.18 -6.35 -18.27
CA HIS A 109 -1.08 -6.27 -17.56
C HIS A 109 -1.28 -7.52 -16.74
N TRP A 110 -1.86 -7.37 -15.56
CA TRP A 110 -2.14 -8.47 -14.66
C TRP A 110 -3.64 -8.52 -14.36
N ASN A 111 -4.15 -9.71 -14.05
CA ASN A 111 -5.54 -9.82 -13.58
C ASN A 111 -5.67 -9.33 -12.13
N LYS A 112 -4.64 -9.58 -11.30
CA LYS A 112 -4.50 -9.04 -9.94
C LYS A 112 -3.08 -8.55 -9.70
N LEU A 113 -2.99 -7.44 -8.98
CA LEU A 113 -1.78 -6.82 -8.47
C LEU A 113 -2.09 -6.48 -7.01
N GLU A 114 -1.61 -7.31 -6.08
CA GLU A 114 -2.04 -7.29 -4.67
C GLU A 114 -0.79 -7.29 -3.76
N ARG A 115 -0.99 -7.07 -2.44
CA ARG A 115 0.05 -7.21 -1.40
C ARG A 115 1.31 -6.38 -1.68
N ALA A 116 1.13 -5.07 -1.85
CA ALA A 116 2.25 -4.16 -2.01
C ALA A 116 3.22 -4.28 -0.82
N GLY A 117 4.51 -4.38 -1.12
CA GLY A 117 5.60 -4.27 -0.15
C GLY A 117 6.50 -3.11 -0.53
N VAL A 118 7.00 -2.37 0.46
CA VAL A 118 7.78 -1.14 0.21
C VAL A 118 9.23 -1.38 0.60
N ILE A 119 10.15 -1.16 -0.34
CA ILE A 119 11.59 -1.23 -0.13
C ILE A 119 12.13 0.19 0.05
N ILE A 120 12.77 0.44 1.19
CA ILE A 120 13.30 1.75 1.56
C ILE A 120 14.82 1.65 1.70
N GLU A 121 15.53 2.56 1.04
CA GLU A 121 16.97 2.76 1.22
C GLU A 121 17.24 4.24 1.46
N ASN A 122 18.11 4.56 2.42
CA ASN A 122 18.47 5.94 2.78
C ASN A 122 17.26 6.85 3.05
N GLY A 123 16.17 6.29 3.59
CA GLY A 123 14.95 7.02 3.92
C GLY A 123 13.97 7.23 2.77
N HIS A 124 14.27 6.74 1.56
CA HIS A 124 13.44 6.89 0.37
C HIS A 124 12.96 5.53 -0.15
N VAL A 125 11.73 5.49 -0.68
CA VAL A 125 11.24 4.29 -1.39
C VAL A 125 12.05 4.12 -2.68
N VAL A 126 12.67 2.96 -2.86
CA VAL A 126 13.45 2.64 -4.09
C VAL A 126 12.77 1.61 -4.98
N ALA A 127 11.85 0.83 -4.41
CA ALA A 127 11.05 -0.12 -5.14
C ALA A 127 9.78 -0.49 -4.38
N ILE A 128 8.78 -0.96 -5.13
CA ILE A 128 7.57 -1.58 -4.59
C ILE A 128 7.49 -3.01 -5.13
N SER A 129 7.30 -3.97 -4.23
CA SER A 129 7.04 -5.36 -4.60
C SER A 129 5.55 -5.64 -4.68
N PHE A 130 5.14 -6.54 -5.58
CA PHE A 130 3.75 -6.97 -5.70
C PHE A 130 3.63 -8.48 -5.86
N SER A 131 2.57 -9.05 -5.32
CA SER A 131 2.08 -10.38 -5.73
C SER A 131 1.17 -10.21 -6.95
N VAL A 132 1.54 -10.84 -8.06
CA VAL A 132 0.79 -10.78 -9.32
C VAL A 132 0.25 -12.14 -9.73
N ILE A 133 -0.87 -12.12 -10.44
CA ILE A 133 -1.40 -13.27 -11.18
C ILE A 133 -2.11 -12.77 -12.45
N ASP A 134 -1.94 -13.48 -13.54
CA ASP A 134 -2.43 -13.13 -14.88
C ASP A 134 -3.87 -13.56 -15.15
N VAL A 135 -4.43 -14.46 -14.33
CA VAL A 135 -5.82 -14.92 -14.36
C VAL A 135 -6.51 -14.87 -12.99
N PRO A 136 -7.84 -15.02 -12.89
CA PRO A 136 -8.52 -15.22 -11.61
C PRO A 136 -7.92 -16.38 -10.82
N LYS A 137 -7.90 -16.28 -9.48
CA LYS A 137 -7.27 -17.27 -8.60
C LYS A 137 -7.85 -18.68 -8.82
N ASP A 138 -9.15 -18.77 -9.06
CA ASP A 138 -9.84 -20.03 -9.31
C ASP A 138 -9.56 -20.60 -10.70
N ASP A 139 -9.09 -19.78 -11.64
CA ASP A 139 -8.77 -20.20 -13.01
C ASP A 139 -7.31 -20.62 -13.17
N GLN A 140 -6.46 -20.37 -12.16
CA GLN A 140 -5.08 -20.83 -12.15
C GLN A 140 -5.01 -22.33 -11.86
N LYS A 141 -4.66 -23.13 -12.86
CA LYS A 141 -4.55 -24.59 -12.79
C LYS A 141 -3.10 -25.03 -12.99
N GLY A 142 -2.88 -26.34 -12.83
CA GLY A 142 -1.59 -26.94 -13.16
C GLY A 142 -1.45 -27.09 -14.68
N ASN A 143 -0.30 -26.69 -15.22
CA ASN A 143 0.09 -26.91 -16.63
C ASN A 143 -0.84 -26.23 -17.68
N ASP A 144 -1.39 -25.06 -17.37
CA ASP A 144 -2.27 -24.28 -18.26
C ASP A 144 -1.59 -23.04 -18.90
N GLY A 145 -0.33 -22.78 -18.55
CA GLY A 145 0.45 -21.65 -19.07
C GLY A 145 0.24 -20.33 -18.32
N HIS A 146 -0.62 -20.31 -17.30
CA HIS A 146 -0.83 -19.16 -16.43
C HIS A 146 0.06 -19.22 -15.18
N GLY A 147 0.22 -18.09 -14.49
CA GLY A 147 1.18 -18.01 -13.39
C GLY A 147 0.99 -16.85 -12.43
N SER A 148 1.34 -17.12 -11.17
CA SER A 148 1.58 -16.09 -10.17
C SER A 148 3.08 -15.86 -9.94
N LYS A 149 3.46 -14.63 -9.59
CA LYS A 149 4.84 -14.23 -9.33
C LYS A 149 4.88 -13.18 -8.23
N VAL A 150 6.05 -12.99 -7.63
CA VAL A 150 6.39 -11.74 -6.96
C VAL A 150 7.24 -10.92 -7.92
N ILE A 151 6.82 -9.70 -8.21
CA ILE A 151 7.59 -8.74 -9.01
C ILE A 151 8.09 -7.61 -8.12
N VAL A 152 9.20 -6.99 -8.49
CA VAL A 152 9.76 -5.81 -7.84
C VAL A 152 9.89 -4.72 -8.89
N VAL A 153 9.25 -3.59 -8.64
CA VAL A 153 9.15 -2.47 -9.58
C VAL A 153 9.96 -1.31 -9.00
N PRO A 154 11.00 -0.82 -9.69
CA PRO A 154 11.73 0.37 -9.26
C PRO A 154 10.80 1.56 -9.10
N PHE A 155 11.03 2.36 -8.06
CA PHE A 155 10.19 3.49 -7.72
C PHE A 155 11.04 4.70 -7.32
N ASP A 156 10.67 5.89 -7.81
CA ASP A 156 11.35 7.14 -7.47
C ASP A 156 10.72 7.77 -6.21
N GLY A 157 11.08 7.23 -5.05
CA GLY A 157 10.59 7.75 -3.77
C GLY A 157 11.15 9.13 -3.43
N ALA A 158 12.32 9.50 -3.95
CA ALA A 158 12.87 10.84 -3.72
C ALA A 158 12.03 11.91 -4.43
N ALA A 159 11.55 11.63 -5.65
CA ALA A 159 10.58 12.49 -6.33
C ALA A 159 9.25 12.55 -5.57
N MET A 160 8.69 11.40 -5.15
CA MET A 160 7.47 11.37 -4.35
C MET A 160 7.59 12.22 -3.07
N ASP A 161 8.68 12.07 -2.33
CA ASP A 161 8.93 12.83 -1.09
C ASP A 161 8.99 14.35 -1.35
N ARG A 162 9.60 14.79 -2.47
CA ARG A 162 9.60 16.21 -2.87
C ARG A 162 8.20 16.69 -3.23
N ASP A 163 7.47 15.91 -4.05
CA ASP A 163 6.17 16.31 -4.59
C ASP A 163 5.10 16.37 -3.49
N LEU A 164 5.25 15.57 -2.43
CA LEU A 164 4.36 15.57 -1.26
C LEU A 164 4.72 16.60 -0.19
N LYS A 165 5.87 17.28 -0.30
CA LYS A 165 6.37 18.19 0.75
C LYS A 165 5.34 19.26 1.14
N ASP A 166 4.71 19.86 0.12
CA ASP A 166 3.82 21.01 0.26
C ASP A 166 2.32 20.62 0.26
N VAL A 167 2.02 19.31 0.33
CA VAL A 167 0.65 18.85 0.52
C VAL A 167 0.17 19.23 1.92
N ASN A 168 -0.98 19.90 1.99
CA ASN A 168 -1.61 20.33 3.24
C ASN A 168 -2.57 19.27 3.76
#